data_AF-A0A0J6VCW7-F1
#
_entry.id   AF-A0A0J6VCW7-F1
#
_cell.length_a   1.000
_cell.length_b   1.000
_cell.length_c   1.000
_cell.angle_alpha   90.00
_cell.angle_beta   90.00
_cell.angle_gamma   90.00
#
_symmetry.space_group_name_H-M   'P 1'
#
loop_
_entity.id
_entity.type
_entity.pdbx_description
1 polymer ?
#
loop_
_entity_poly.entity_id
_entity_poly.type
_entity_poly.pdbx_seq_one_letter_code
_entity_poly.pdbx_strand_id
1 'polypeptide(L)' 'MEAVIDSGGRIVLPKQLRDALGLTPGSKVDVSAYGGGLQITPGGRTARIERDANGRLVARADTEVSDEMMFALIDSGRR' A
#
# COMPACT_ATOMS: atom_id res chain seq x y z
N MET A 1 13.66 11.07 9.33
CA MET A 1 13.20 12.02 8.30
C MET A 1 11.98 12.73 8.86
N GLU A 2 11.90 14.05 8.69
CA GLU A 2 10.84 14.88 9.27
C GLU A 2 10.07 15.57 8.14
N ALA A 3 8.79 15.86 8.37
CA ALA A 3 7.92 16.61 7.46
C ALA A 3 7.08 17.59 8.28
N VAL A 4 6.80 18.75 7.71
CA VAL A 4 6.00 19.80 8.35
C VAL A 4 4.58 19.75 7.80
N ILE A 5 3.60 19.98 8.69
CA ILE A 5 2.21 20.17 8.30
C ILE A 5 2.05 21.58 7.72
N ASP A 6 1.53 21.68 6.50
CA ASP A 6 1.29 22.97 5.87
C ASP A 6 0.08 23.71 6.49
N SER A 7 -0.17 24.95 6.05
CA SER A 7 -1.30 25.75 6.55
C SER A 7 -2.68 25.15 6.25
N GLY A 8 -2.75 24.20 5.31
CA GLY A 8 -3.97 23.46 4.98
C GLY A 8 -4.14 22.17 5.79
N GLY A 9 -3.24 21.88 6.75
CA GLY A 9 -3.30 20.67 7.55
C GLY A 9 -2.80 19.41 6.83
N ARG A 10 -2.06 19.56 5.73
CA ARG A 10 -1.57 18.42 4.93
C ARG A 10 -0.10 18.11 5.24
N ILE A 11 0.27 16.85 5.09
CA ILE A 11 1.67 16.40 5.10
C ILE A 11 2.04 15.97 3.69
N VAL A 12 3.13 16.53 3.16
CA VAL A 12 3.69 16.09 1.89
C VAL A 12 4.60 14.90 2.14
N LEU A 13 4.24 13.75 1.59
CA LEU A 13 5.10 12.56 1.68
C LEU A 13 6.37 12.75 0.83
N PRO A 14 7.56 12.57 1.43
CA PRO A 14 8.84 12.59 0.73
C PRO A 14 8.85 11.64 -0.47
N LYS A 15 9.47 12.07 -1.58
CA LYS A 15 9.47 11.31 -2.85
C LYS A 15 9.96 9.86 -2.67
N GLN A 16 11.03 9.66 -1.91
CA GLN A 16 11.60 8.32 -1.68
C GLN A 16 10.59 7.35 -1.04
N LEU A 17 9.77 7.83 -0.08
CA LEU A 17 8.73 7.01 0.54
C LEU A 17 7.56 6.75 -0.40
N ARG A 18 7.15 7.75 -1.19
CA ARG A 18 6.09 7.58 -2.21
C ARG A 18 6.50 6.54 -3.23
N ASP A 19 7.71 6.65 -3.77
CA ASP A 19 8.23 5.73 -4.78
C ASP A 19 8.36 4.30 -4.21
N ALA A 20 8.89 4.14 -3.00
CA ALA A 20 9.05 2.83 -2.35
C ALA A 20 7.71 2.13 -2.05
N LEU A 21 6.64 2.91 -1.79
CA LEU A 21 5.30 2.40 -1.50
C LEU A 21 4.37 2.39 -2.73
N GLY A 22 4.88 2.76 -3.92
CA GLY A 22 4.08 2.84 -5.15
C GLY A 22 2.94 3.88 -5.10
N LEU A 23 3.06 4.92 -4.26
CA LEU A 23 2.04 5.96 -4.10
C LEU A 23 2.17 7.01 -5.21
N THR A 24 1.29 6.92 -6.19
CA THR A 24 1.22 7.82 -7.34
C THR A 24 0.13 8.89 -7.15
N PRO A 25 0.15 9.99 -7.92
CA PRO A 25 -0.95 10.95 -7.90
C PRO A 25 -2.30 10.25 -8.17
N GLY A 26 -3.27 10.44 -7.27
CA GLY A 26 -4.58 9.79 -7.35
C GLY A 26 -4.69 8.44 -6.62
N SER A 27 -3.58 7.88 -6.09
CA SER A 27 -3.66 6.72 -5.20
C SER A 27 -4.53 7.01 -3.98
N LYS A 28 -5.39 6.05 -3.62
CA LYS A 28 -6.08 6.07 -2.33
C LYS A 28 -5.14 5.55 -1.24
N VAL A 29 -5.27 6.07 -0.04
CA VAL A 29 -4.54 5.60 1.15
C VAL A 29 -5.52 5.38 2.28
N ASP A 30 -5.30 4.32 3.04
CA ASP A 30 -5.98 4.10 4.31
C ASP A 30 -5.13 4.74 5.41
N VAL A 31 -5.74 5.62 6.20
CA VAL A 31 -5.09 6.35 7.29
C VAL A 31 -5.74 5.95 8.61
N SER A 32 -4.93 5.50 9.57
CA SER A 32 -5.41 5.04 10.88
C SER A 32 -4.45 5.44 11.99
N ALA A 33 -4.96 5.52 13.22
CA ALA A 33 -4.11 5.64 14.40
C ALA A 33 -3.51 4.28 14.74
N TYR A 34 -2.21 4.24 15.01
CA TYR A 34 -1.51 3.04 15.46
C TYR A 34 -0.46 3.41 16.51
N GLY A 35 -0.65 2.93 17.74
CA GLY A 35 0.17 3.32 18.88
C GLY A 35 0.10 4.82 19.14
N GLY A 36 1.26 5.49 19.21
CA GLY A 36 1.36 6.94 19.39
C GLY A 36 1.42 7.75 18.09
N GLY A 37 1.13 7.14 16.93
CA GLY A 37 1.31 7.79 15.63
C GLY A 37 0.21 7.48 14.61
N LEU A 38 0.43 7.98 13.39
CA LEU A 38 -0.40 7.69 12.23
C LEU A 38 0.24 6.59 11.39
N GLN A 39 -0.55 5.60 11.02
CA GLN A 39 -0.21 4.61 10.01
C GLN A 39 -0.92 4.96 8.70
N ILE A 40 -0.13 5.07 7.64
CA ILE A 40 -0.61 5.26 6.27
C ILE A 40 -0.25 4.00 5.50
N THR A 41 -1.26 3.34 4.93
CA THR A 41 -1.06 2.21 4.02
C THR A 41 -1.65 2.53 2.66
N PRO A 42 -1.07 2.03 1.55
CA PRO A 42 -1.74 2.03 0.26
C PRO A 42 -3.18 1.55 0.44
N GLY A 43 -4.12 2.40 0.08
CA GLY A 43 -5.54 2.18 0.24
C GLY A 43 -6.05 1.32 -0.88
N GLY A 44 -7.18 0.67 -0.66
CA GLY A 44 -7.70 -0.30 -1.62
C GLY A 44 -7.04 -1.67 -1.47
N ARG A 45 -6.80 -2.12 -0.23
CA ARG A 45 -6.81 -3.55 0.07
C ARG A 45 -8.19 -4.12 -0.32
N THR A 46 -8.37 -4.38 -1.60
CA THR A 46 -9.51 -5.10 -2.16
C THR A 46 -9.37 -6.58 -1.86
N ALA A 47 -8.13 -7.05 -1.59
CA ALA A 47 -7.80 -8.40 -1.16
C ALA A 47 -8.61 -8.82 0.07
N ARG A 48 -9.71 -9.53 -0.16
CA ARG A 48 -10.48 -10.23 0.87
C ARG A 48 -10.13 -11.69 0.83
N ILE A 49 -10.04 -12.32 2.00
CA ILE A 49 -9.93 -13.78 2.08
C ILE A 49 -11.33 -14.34 1.94
N GLU A 50 -11.54 -15.12 0.89
CA GLU A 50 -12.80 -15.77 0.56
C GLU A 50 -12.56 -17.27 0.37
N ARG A 51 -13.62 -18.08 0.47
CA ARG A 51 -13.55 -19.48 0.05
C ARG A 51 -13.91 -19.58 -1.42
N ASP A 52 -13.09 -20.28 -2.20
CA ASP A 52 -13.43 -20.63 -3.57
C ASP A 52 -14.53 -21.71 -3.63
N ALA A 53 -14.97 -22.07 -4.84
CA ALA A 53 -15.98 -23.10 -5.05
C ALA A 53 -15.61 -24.48 -4.47
N ASN A 54 -14.33 -24.73 -4.21
CA ASN A 54 -13.80 -25.97 -3.63
C ASN A 54 -13.49 -25.83 -2.12
N GLY A 55 -13.86 -24.70 -1.50
CA GLY A 55 -13.67 -24.42 -0.08
C GLY A 55 -12.26 -23.95 0.31
N ARG A 56 -11.34 -23.75 -0.65
CA ARG A 56 -9.98 -23.25 -0.40
C ARG A 56 -10.00 -21.77 -0.09
N LEU A 57 -9.19 -21.33 0.88
CA LEU A 57 -9.02 -19.91 1.16
C LEU A 57 -8.19 -19.27 0.03
N VAL A 58 -8.75 -18.24 -0.60
CA VAL A 58 -8.14 -17.47 -1.68
C VAL A 58 -8.21 -15.99 -1.35
N ALA A 59 -7.18 -15.23 -1.71
CA ALA A 59 -7.21 -13.79 -1.66
C ALA A 59 -7.82 -13.26 -2.98
N ARG A 60 -8.95 -12.56 -2.90
CA ARG A 60 -9.59 -11.91 -4.05
C ARG A 60 -9.41 -10.41 -3.97
N ALA A 61 -8.79 -9.83 -4.98
CA ALA A 61 -8.55 -8.40 -5.12
C ALA A 61 -8.97 -7.93 -6.52
N ASP A 62 -9.38 -6.66 -6.63
CA ASP A 62 -9.57 -5.98 -7.93
C ASP A 62 -8.27 -5.32 -8.41
N THR A 63 -7.24 -5.32 -7.55
CA THR A 63 -5.91 -4.82 -7.88
C THR A 63 -5.25 -5.74 -8.91
N GLU A 64 -4.93 -5.20 -10.08
CA GLU A 64 -4.13 -5.91 -11.08
C GLU A 64 -2.74 -6.19 -10.53
N VAL A 65 -2.31 -7.45 -10.63
CA VAL A 65 -0.97 -7.90 -10.27
C VAL A 65 -0.27 -8.28 -11.56
N SER A 66 0.63 -7.42 -12.04
CA SER A 66 1.40 -7.64 -13.27
C SER A 66 2.66 -8.48 -13.01
N ASP A 67 3.18 -9.08 -14.09
CA ASP A 67 4.42 -9.85 -14.05
C ASP A 67 5.61 -9.01 -13.57
N GLU A 68 5.71 -7.75 -14.03
CA GLU A 68 6.77 -6.82 -13.62
C GLU A 68 6.77 -6.59 -12.10
N MET A 69 5.58 -6.41 -11.50
CA MET A 69 5.45 -6.23 -10.06
C MET A 69 5.85 -7.50 -9.30
N MET A 70 5.46 -8.68 -9.79
CA MET A 70 5.84 -9.95 -9.18
C MET A 70 7.37 -10.17 -9.23
N PHE A 71 8.02 -9.87 -10.35
CA PHE A 71 9.47 -9.99 -10.48
C PHE A 71 10.20 -9.06 -9.51
N ALA A 72 9.77 -7.79 -9.41
CA ALA A 72 10.35 -6.83 -8.47
C ALA A 72 10.26 -7.32 -7.01
N LEU A 73 9.12 -7.94 -6.63
CA LEU A 73 8.93 -8.50 -5.29
C LEU A 73 9.84 -9.71 -5.03
N ILE A 74 9.93 -10.65 -5.97
CA ILE A 74 10.80 -11.84 -5.85
C ILE A 74 12.26 -11.41 -5.70
N ASP A 75 12.72 -10.47 -6.53
CA ASP A 75 14.10 -9.99 -6.51
C ASP A 75 14.41 -9.25 -5.20
N SER A 76 13.44 -8.53 -4.63
CA SER A 76 13.62 -7.85 -3.34
C SER A 76 13.92 -8.82 -2.18
N GLY A 77 13.42 -10.05 -2.25
CA GLY A 77 13.60 -11.08 -1.21
C GLY A 77 14.84 -11.96 -1.37
N ARG A 78 15.63 -11.80 -2.45
CA ARG A 78 16.85 -12.58 -2.70
C ARG A 78 18.14 -11.94 -2.14
N ARG A 79 18.02 -10.95 -1.26
CA ARG A 79 19.14 -10.29 -0.59
C ARG A 79 19.46 -10.90 0.77
#